data_AF-W6AFW1-F1
#
_entry.id   AF-W6AFW1-F1
#
_cell.length_a   1.000
_cell.length_b   1.000
_cell.length_c   1.000
_cell.angle_alpha   90.00
_cell.angle_beta   90.00
_cell.angle_gamma   90.00
#
_symmetry.space_group_name_H-M   'P 1'
#
loop_
_entity.id
_entity.type
_entity.pdbx_description
1 polymer ?
#
loop_
_entity_poly.entity_id
_entity_poly.type
_entity_poly.pdbx_seq_one_letter_code
_entity_poly.pdbx_strand_id
1 'polypeptide(L)' 'MAFNFDQDTNWIFTFCKKCWDFKKFTFKKPINFESEDSSQGICTSCKKRQNISLVEARGYYDHLNDHNV' A
#
# COMPACT_ATOMS: atom_id res chain seq x y z
N MET A 1 3.76 -12.44 15.53
CA MET A 1 3.40 -11.19 16.25
C MET A 1 2.77 -10.28 15.21
N ALA A 2 1.48 -9.94 15.36
CA ALA A 2 0.72 -9.21 14.36
C ALA A 2 1.25 -7.77 14.24
N PHE A 3 1.54 -7.33 13.02
CA PHE A 3 1.82 -5.92 12.75
C PHE A 3 0.47 -5.19 12.87
N ASN A 4 0.25 -4.54 14.03
CA ASN A 4 -0.87 -3.61 14.15
C ASN A 4 -0.57 -2.44 13.20
N PHE A 5 -1.29 -2.35 12.08
CA PHE A 5 -1.45 -1.10 11.34
C PHE A 5 -2.27 -0.14 12.22
N ASP A 6 -1.73 0.24 13.39
CA ASP A 6 -2.42 1.05 14.40
C ASP A 6 -2.59 2.51 13.96
N GLN A 7 -2.08 2.87 12.79
CA GLN A 7 -2.16 4.22 12.27
C GLN A 7 -2.41 4.16 10.76
N ASP A 8 -3.65 4.52 10.39
CA ASP A 8 -3.96 5.46 9.32
C ASP A 8 -2.71 5.93 8.55
N THR A 9 -2.20 5.09 7.63
CA THR A 9 -0.98 5.43 6.89
C THR A 9 -1.35 6.14 5.62
N ASN A 10 -0.67 7.24 5.37
CA ASN A 10 -0.94 8.08 4.19
C ASN A 10 -0.12 7.59 2.98
N TRP A 11 0.55 6.44 3.11
CA TRP A 11 1.44 5.93 2.08
C TRP A 11 1.58 4.41 2.13
N ILE A 12 1.81 3.80 0.98
CA ILE A 12 2.17 2.39 0.85
C ILE A 12 3.28 2.22 -0.18
N PHE A 13 4.04 1.14 -0.08
CA PHE A 13 4.95 0.71 -1.14
C PHE A 13 4.27 -0.36 -1.98
N THR A 14 4.16 -0.14 -3.29
CA THR A 14 3.53 -1.12 -4.19
C THR A 14 4.01 -0.94 -5.62
N PHE A 15 3.68 -1.90 -6.49
CA PHE A 15 4.09 -1.89 -7.88
C PHE A 15 3.36 -0.81 -8.68
N CYS A 16 4.13 0.08 -9.32
CA CYS A 16 3.59 1.09 -10.21
C CYS A 16 3.58 0.60 -11.66
N LYS A 17 2.39 0.42 -12.25
CA LYS A 17 2.23 -0.04 -13.64
C LYS A 17 2.85 0.92 -14.67
N LYS A 18 3.02 2.19 -14.31
CA LYS A 18 3.64 3.21 -15.19
C LYS A 18 5.15 3.29 -15.06
N CYS A 19 5.70 3.03 -13.86
CA CYS A 19 7.16 2.98 -13.68
C CYS A 19 7.72 1.59 -14.00
N TRP A 20 6.87 0.56 -14.00
CA TRP A 20 7.24 -0.85 -14.06
C TRP A 20 8.19 -1.27 -12.92
N ASP A 21 7.97 -0.71 -11.73
CA ASP A 21 8.88 -0.83 -10.59
C ASP A 21 8.09 -0.61 -9.27
N PHE A 22 8.60 -1.14 -8.16
CA PHE A 22 8.01 -0.90 -6.84
C PHE A 22 8.31 0.51 -6.36
N LYS A 23 7.28 1.31 -6.17
CA LYS A 23 7.40 2.72 -5.80
C LYS A 23 6.51 3.04 -4.61
N LYS A 24 6.84 4.13 -3.92
CA LYS A 24 6.00 4.70 -2.89
C LYS A 24 4.79 5.38 -3.51
N PHE A 25 3.62 5.08 -2.97
CA PHE A 25 2.38 5.77 -3.27
C PHE A 25 1.92 6.55 -2.05
N THR A 26 1.42 7.75 -2.26
CA THR A 26 0.85 8.61 -1.22
C THR A 26 -0.63 8.83 -1.46
N PHE A 27 -1.41 8.88 -0.39
CA PHE A 27 -2.86 9.01 -0.41
C PHE A 27 -3.23 10.36 0.21
N LYS A 28 -4.30 10.97 -0.29
CA LYS A 28 -4.79 12.26 0.22
C LYS A 28 -5.47 12.12 1.59
N LYS A 29 -6.05 10.95 1.84
CA LYS A 29 -6.62 10.55 3.11
C LYS A 29 -5.81 9.37 3.64
N PRO A 30 -5.71 9.21 4.96
CA PRO A 30 -5.13 8.01 5.51
C PRO A 30 -5.91 6.78 5.04
N ILE A 31 -5.18 5.70 4.79
CA ILE A 31 -5.78 4.45 4.38
C ILE A 31 -6.13 3.64 5.61
N ASN A 32 -7.34 3.08 5.60
CA ASN A 32 -7.74 2.07 6.57
C ASN A 32 -7.80 0.69 5.89
N PHE A 33 -6.79 -0.17 6.14
CA PHE A 33 -6.71 -1.53 5.59
C PHE A 33 -7.80 -2.49 6.08
N GLU A 34 -8.54 -2.14 7.13
CA GLU A 34 -9.64 -2.94 7.66
C GLU A 34 -10.99 -2.54 7.07
N SER A 35 -11.13 -1.28 6.63
CA SER A 35 -12.41 -0.71 6.18
C SER A 35 -12.50 -0.51 4.68
N GLU A 36 -11.38 -0.39 3.97
CA GLU A 36 -11.34 -0.08 2.54
C GLU A 36 -10.72 -1.23 1.72
N ASP A 37 -11.42 -1.69 0.68
CA ASP A 37 -10.89 -2.71 -0.25
C ASP A 37 -9.87 -2.16 -1.23
N SER A 38 -10.04 -0.90 -1.65
CA SER A 38 -9.13 -0.23 -2.59
C SER A 38 -9.11 1.28 -2.38
N SER A 39 -7.97 1.90 -2.66
CA SER A 39 -7.82 3.34 -2.56
C SER A 39 -6.96 3.91 -3.70
N GLN A 40 -7.21 5.16 -4.07
CA GLN A 40 -6.45 5.85 -5.11
C GLN A 40 -5.18 6.47 -4.55
N GLY A 41 -4.04 5.84 -4.84
CA GLY A 41 -2.71 6.36 -4.51
C GLY A 41 -2.11 7.16 -5.66
N ILE A 42 -1.25 8.12 -5.33
CA ILE A 42 -0.40 8.84 -6.28
C ILE A 42 1.02 8.32 -6.15
N CYS A 43 1.60 7.82 -7.24
CA CYS A 43 3.01 7.41 -7.26
C CYS A 43 3.92 8.63 -7.08
N THR A 44 4.86 8.59 -6.15
CA THR A 44 5.80 9.69 -5.92
C THR A 44 6.78 9.90 -7.07
N SER A 45 7.04 8.85 -7.87
CA SER A 45 7.98 8.88 -8.99
C SER A 45 7.36 9.45 -10.27
N CYS A 46 6.25 8.87 -10.76
CA CYS A 46 5.64 9.28 -12.03
C CYS A 46 4.45 10.23 -11.86
N LYS A 47 4.05 10.54 -10.62
CA LYS A 47 2.90 11.40 -10.27
C LYS A 47 1.57 10.94 -10.87
N LYS A 48 1.49 9.68 -11.35
CA LYS A 48 0.24 9.09 -11.86
C LYS A 48 -0.55 8.47 -10.72
N ARG A 49 -1.88 8.60 -10.84
CA ARG A 49 -2.84 7.95 -9.94
C ARG A 49 -3.00 6.50 -10.35
N GLN A 50 -3.07 5.61 -9.38
CA GLN A 50 -3.34 4.20 -9.56
C GLN A 50 -4.37 3.77 -8.51
N ASN A 51 -5.34 2.97 -8.92
CA ASN A 51 -6.20 2.28 -7.96
C ASN A 51 -5.40 1.13 -7.36
N ILE A 52 -5.25 1.12 -6.05
CA ILE A 52 -4.48 0.11 -5.34
C ILE A 52 -5.42 -0.72 -4.49
N SER A 53 -5.39 -2.03 -4.70
CA SER A 53 -6.08 -2.99 -3.86
C SER A 53 -5.37 -3.09 -2.51
N LEU A 54 -6.07 -2.73 -1.44
CA LEU A 54 -5.55 -2.76 -0.09
C LEU A 54 -5.56 -4.17 0.48
N VAL A 55 -6.48 -5.02 -0.01
CA VAL A 55 -6.51 -6.46 0.28
C VAL A 55 -5.23 -7.15 -0.20
N GLU A 56 -4.82 -6.88 -1.45
CA GLU A 56 -3.57 -7.44 -1.98
C GLU A 56 -2.34 -6.89 -1.28
N ALA A 57 -2.35 -5.57 -0.97
CA ALA A 57 -1.26 -4.95 -0.23
C ALA A 57 -1.11 -5.57 1.17
N ARG A 58 -2.22 -5.79 1.88
CA ARG A 58 -2.23 -6.45 3.19
C ARG A 58 -1.63 -7.85 3.10
N GLY A 59 -2.10 -8.67 2.15
CA GLY A 59 -1.55 -10.01 1.94
C GLY A 59 -0.04 -9.99 1.68
N TYR A 60 0.44 -9.08 0.84
CA TYR A 60 1.87 -8.92 0.57
C TYR A 60 2.68 -8.59 1.83
N TYR A 61 2.20 -7.67 2.68
CA TYR A 61 2.89 -7.31 3.92
C TYR A 61 2.82 -8.41 4.98
N ASP A 62 1.69 -9.12 5.09
CA ASP A 62 1.55 -10.27 6.00
C ASP A 62 2.52 -11.40 5.61
N HIS A 63 2.65 -11.71 4.30
CA HIS A 63 3.60 -12.71 3.81
C HIS A 63 5.07 -12.33 4.00
N LEU A 64 5.43 -11.04 3.85
CA LEU A 64 6.79 -10.59 4.15
C LEU A 64 7.16 -10.79 5.62
N ASN A 65 6.18 -10.68 6.51
CA ASN A 65 6.38 -10.83 7.95
C ASN A 65 6.60 -12.30 8.35
N ASP A 66 6.00 -13.25 7.64
CA ASP A 66 6.14 -14.69 7.89
C ASP A 66 7.57 -15.20 7.65
N HIS A 67 8.31 -14.56 6.73
CA HIS A 67 9.70 -14.89 6.39
C HIS A 67 10.76 -14.09 7.17
N ASN A 68 10.37 -13.27 8.16
CA ASN A 68 11.27 -12.43 8.93
C ASN A 68 11.39 -12.87 10.41
N VAL A 69 11.26 -14.17 10.67
CA VAL A 69 11.55 -14.83 11.97
C VAL A 69 13.01 -15.25 12.04
#